data_AF-A0AA38R0C1-F1
#
_entry.id   AF-A0AA38R0C1-F1
#
_cell.length_a   1.000
_cell.length_b   1.000
_cell.length_c   1.000
_cell.angle_alpha   90.00
_cell.angle_beta   90.00
_cell.angle_gamma   90.00
#
_symmetry.space_group_name_H-M   'P 1'
#
loop_
_entity.id
_entity.type
_entity.pdbx_description
1 polymer ?
#
loop_
_entity_poly.entity_id
_entity_poly.type
_entity_poly.pdbx_seq_one_letter_code
_entity_poly.pdbx_strand_id
1 'polypeptide(L)'
;MAPPTVITLKTSFLAAQTRLLAQPIAPSRAWRNANDNAEDGIPEKALDDALFRLNQLLQQHSRRVHAPQATRHVAEQIDRLYWDAAERYIEQNDDSGLRMDDLAESEAIEALPPTWESEREANALPLEARRYSELVSRLQELNERKKQAESAVAKLRQMKALLEPFQADEEGRGVQENLVTRDGEVEKELERMKLLLARVSGRVGHLLEQSGGSRGSDSSDLFGGDGTAVTVDDVEVEEMRKVKDLLGRF
;
A
#
# COMPACT_ATOMS: atom_id res chain seq x y z
N MET A 1 -14.75 23.09 -11.07
CA MET A 1 -15.07 22.32 -12.29
C MET A 1 -14.04 21.23 -12.43
N ALA A 2 -14.45 19.97 -12.63
CA ALA A 2 -13.49 18.89 -12.88
C ALA A 2 -12.78 19.13 -14.23
N PRO A 3 -11.48 18.81 -14.34
CA PRO A 3 -10.76 18.93 -15.60
C PRO A 3 -11.37 18.00 -16.67
N PRO A 4 -11.43 18.42 -17.94
CA PRO A 4 -11.98 17.58 -19.00
C PRO A 4 -11.10 16.34 -19.18
N THR A 5 -11.71 15.16 -19.23
CA THR A 5 -10.99 13.91 -19.50
C THR A 5 -10.63 13.81 -20.97
N VAL A 6 -9.61 13.03 -21.31
CA VAL A 6 -9.18 12.80 -22.71
C VAL A 6 -10.34 12.32 -23.58
N ILE A 7 -11.19 11.44 -23.04
CA ILE A 7 -12.40 10.96 -23.72
C ILE A 7 -13.36 12.13 -24.01
N THR A 8 -13.58 13.04 -23.06
CA THR A 8 -14.46 14.20 -23.29
C THR A 8 -13.91 15.12 -24.40
N LEU A 9 -12.59 15.30 -24.48
CA LEU A 9 -11.95 16.08 -25.55
C LEU A 9 -12.11 15.41 -26.93
N LYS A 10 -11.90 14.08 -27.00
CA LYS A 10 -12.09 13.31 -28.24
C LYS A 10 -13.55 13.38 -28.71
N THR A 11 -14.51 13.22 -27.79
CA THR A 11 -15.94 13.31 -28.12
C THR A 11 -16.35 14.72 -28.57
N SER A 12 -15.86 15.77 -27.92
CA SER A 12 -16.18 17.14 -28.30
C SER A 12 -15.59 17.51 -29.67
N PHE A 13 -14.38 17.04 -29.96
CA PHE A 13 -13.77 17.17 -31.29
C PHE A 13 -14.61 16.49 -32.37
N LEU A 14 -14.98 15.22 -32.18
CA LEU A 14 -15.81 14.48 -33.15
C LEU A 14 -17.18 15.14 -33.34
N ALA A 15 -17.79 15.64 -32.27
CA ALA A 15 -19.05 16.38 -32.35
C ALA A 15 -18.89 17.70 -33.14
N ALA A 16 -17.78 18.42 -32.95
CA ALA A 16 -17.48 19.64 -33.71
C ALA A 16 -17.28 19.34 -35.20
N GLN A 17 -16.52 18.31 -35.55
CA GLN A 17 -16.32 17.90 -36.95
C GLN A 17 -17.62 17.44 -37.60
N THR A 18 -18.44 16.67 -36.88
CA THR A 18 -19.76 16.24 -37.35
C THR A 18 -20.67 17.45 -37.61
N ARG A 19 -20.61 18.48 -36.77
CA ARG A 19 -21.38 19.71 -36.97
C ARG A 19 -20.95 20.49 -38.21
N LEU A 20 -19.65 20.51 -38.53
CA LEU A 20 -19.14 21.12 -39.76
C LEU A 20 -19.63 20.36 -41.00
N LEU A 21 -19.59 19.03 -40.96
CA LEU A 21 -20.12 18.19 -42.05
C LEU A 21 -21.64 18.29 -42.20
N ALA A 22 -22.35 18.57 -41.10
CA ALA A 22 -23.80 18.76 -41.09
C ALA A 22 -24.23 20.18 -41.45
N GLN A 23 -23.33 21.06 -41.87
CA GLN A 23 -23.67 22.44 -42.23
C GLN A 23 -24.61 22.45 -43.46
N PRO A 24 -25.66 23.29 -43.47
CA PRO A 24 -26.58 23.35 -44.60
C PRO A 24 -25.84 23.76 -45.87
N ILE A 25 -26.13 23.05 -46.95
CA ILE A 25 -25.56 23.31 -48.25
C ILE A 25 -26.32 24.48 -48.85
N ALA A 26 -25.58 25.48 -49.30
CA ALA A 26 -26.09 26.61 -50.06
C ALA A 26 -25.30 26.74 -51.37
N PRO A 27 -25.98 27.02 -52.49
CA PRO A 27 -25.29 27.24 -53.75
C PRO A 27 -24.42 28.50 -53.66
N SER A 28 -23.26 28.46 -54.31
CA SER A 28 -22.33 29.59 -54.33
C SER A 28 -22.91 30.76 -55.12
N ARG A 29 -22.45 31.99 -54.82
CA ARG A 29 -22.89 33.20 -55.54
C ARG A 29 -22.58 33.13 -57.04
N ALA A 30 -21.45 32.54 -57.40
CA ALA A 30 -21.07 32.33 -58.79
C ALA A 30 -22.04 31.40 -59.52
N TRP A 31 -22.49 30.32 -58.85
CA TRP A 31 -23.48 29.41 -59.42
C TRP A 31 -24.84 30.09 -59.60
N ARG A 32 -25.30 30.88 -58.62
CA ARG A 32 -26.57 31.63 -58.73
C ARG A 32 -26.55 32.58 -59.92
N ASN A 33 -25.48 33.37 -60.06
CA ASN A 33 -25.31 34.27 -61.20
C ASN A 33 -25.29 33.52 -62.55
N ALA A 34 -24.69 32.33 -62.61
CA ALA A 34 -24.69 31.52 -63.83
C ALA A 34 -26.08 30.97 -64.16
N ASN A 35 -26.86 30.57 -63.15
CA ASN A 35 -28.23 30.08 -63.30
C ASN A 35 -29.19 31.19 -63.76
N ASP A 36 -29.02 32.41 -63.24
CA ASP A 36 -29.87 33.57 -63.60
C ASP A 36 -29.61 34.07 -65.03
N ASN A 37 -28.40 33.83 -65.57
CA ASN A 37 -28.02 34.20 -66.94
C ASN A 37 -28.29 33.09 -67.97
N ALA A 38 -28.75 31.91 -67.54
CA ALA A 38 -29.04 30.79 -68.44
C ALA A 38 -30.46 30.89 -69.01
N GLU A 39 -30.64 30.61 -70.31
CA GLU A 39 -31.95 30.64 -70.97
C GLU A 39 -32.93 29.60 -70.38
N ASP A 40 -32.42 28.44 -69.94
CA ASP A 40 -33.17 27.37 -69.24
C ASP A 40 -32.76 27.27 -67.75
N GLY A 41 -32.71 28.41 -67.06
CA GLY A 41 -32.37 28.45 -65.62
C GLY A 41 -33.35 27.67 -64.74
N ILE A 42 -32.85 27.04 -63.68
CA ILE A 42 -33.70 26.35 -62.70
C ILE A 42 -34.50 27.41 -61.94
N PRO A 43 -35.84 27.28 -61.82
CA PRO A 43 -36.65 28.25 -61.09
C PRO A 43 -36.30 28.25 -59.60
N GLU A 44 -36.15 29.44 -59.03
CA GLU A 44 -35.70 29.64 -57.63
C GLU A 44 -36.54 28.86 -56.62
N LYS A 45 -37.86 28.78 -56.83
CA LYS A 45 -38.76 27.99 -55.95
C LYS A 45 -38.44 26.49 -55.94
N ALA A 46 -38.16 25.91 -57.11
CA ALA A 46 -37.81 24.48 -57.19
C ALA A 46 -36.43 24.21 -56.59
N LEU A 47 -35.50 25.16 -56.76
CA LEU A 47 -34.19 25.12 -56.13
C LEU A 47 -34.30 25.18 -54.59
N ASP A 48 -35.07 26.13 -54.05
CA ASP A 48 -35.25 26.30 -52.62
C ASP A 48 -35.94 25.09 -51.99
N ASP A 49 -36.98 24.53 -52.64
CA ASP A 49 -37.64 23.31 -52.20
C ASP A 49 -36.69 22.10 -52.19
N ALA A 50 -35.86 21.97 -53.23
CA ALA A 50 -34.87 20.89 -53.32
C ALA A 50 -33.77 21.04 -52.25
N LEU A 51 -33.26 22.27 -52.05
CA LEU A 51 -32.27 22.58 -51.01
C LEU A 51 -32.84 22.34 -49.61
N PHE A 52 -34.09 22.73 -49.37
CA PHE A 52 -34.78 22.48 -48.10
C PHE A 52 -34.86 20.99 -47.81
N ARG A 53 -35.32 20.18 -48.77
CA ARG A 53 -35.41 18.71 -48.62
C ARG A 53 -34.03 18.07 -48.43
N LEU A 54 -33.03 18.49 -49.19
CA LEU A 54 -31.67 17.98 -49.07
C LEU A 54 -31.08 18.28 -47.70
N ASN A 55 -31.21 19.52 -47.23
CA ASN A 55 -30.73 19.92 -45.92
C ASN A 55 -31.47 19.18 -44.80
N GLN A 56 -32.78 18.95 -44.95
CA GLN A 56 -33.54 18.14 -43.99
C GLN A 56 -33.06 16.69 -43.95
N LEU A 57 -32.83 16.06 -45.10
CA LEU A 57 -32.29 14.69 -45.18
C LEU A 57 -30.87 14.60 -44.59
N LEU A 58 -30.03 15.59 -44.85
CA LEU A 58 -28.68 15.67 -44.30
C LEU A 58 -28.69 15.81 -42.78
N GLN A 59 -29.59 16.60 -42.22
CA GLN A 59 -29.79 16.70 -40.76
C GLN A 59 -30.33 15.40 -40.15
N GLN A 60 -31.23 14.71 -40.84
CA GLN A 60 -31.74 13.41 -40.38
C GLN A 60 -30.64 12.34 -40.41
N HIS A 61 -29.85 12.31 -41.49
CA HIS A 61 -28.73 11.40 -41.63
C HIS A 61 -27.66 11.65 -40.57
N SER A 62 -27.26 12.90 -40.36
CA SER A 62 -26.24 13.25 -39.36
C SER A 62 -26.67 12.83 -37.95
N ARG A 63 -27.94 13.04 -37.57
CA ARG A 63 -28.48 12.61 -36.27
C ARG A 63 -28.56 11.10 -36.12
N ARG A 64 -28.85 10.37 -37.20
CA ARG A 64 -28.99 8.90 -37.17
C ARG A 64 -27.65 8.19 -37.15
N VAL A 65 -26.68 8.66 -37.95
CA VAL A 65 -25.36 8.03 -38.08
C VAL A 65 -24.44 8.46 -36.95
N HIS A 66 -24.46 9.74 -36.57
CA HIS A 66 -23.61 10.28 -35.51
C HIS A 66 -24.40 10.51 -34.23
N ALA A 67 -25.07 9.45 -33.75
CA ALA A 67 -25.72 9.48 -32.45
C ALA A 67 -24.68 9.74 -31.34
N PRO A 68 -25.02 10.46 -30.25
CA PRO A 68 -24.08 10.80 -29.19
C PRO A 68 -23.35 9.58 -28.59
N GLN A 69 -24.05 8.44 -28.48
CA GLN A 69 -23.48 7.19 -28.01
C GLN A 69 -22.47 6.59 -28.99
N ALA A 70 -22.73 6.67 -30.29
CA ALA A 70 -21.81 6.20 -31.32
C ALA A 70 -20.54 7.06 -31.35
N THR A 71 -20.68 8.39 -31.24
CA THR A 71 -19.55 9.32 -31.16
C THR A 71 -18.69 9.04 -29.93
N ARG A 72 -19.31 8.74 -28.78
CA ARG A 72 -18.60 8.33 -27.57
C ARG A 72 -17.85 7.01 -27.76
N HIS A 73 -18.51 6.00 -28.33
CA HIS A 73 -17.89 4.70 -28.57
C HIS A 73 -16.69 4.80 -29.53
N VAL A 74 -16.78 5.60 -30.60
CA VAL A 74 -15.64 5.85 -31.49
C VAL A 74 -14.51 6.57 -30.76
N ALA A 75 -14.81 7.54 -29.89
CA ALA A 75 -13.79 8.19 -29.06
C ALA A 75 -13.07 7.19 -28.13
N GLU A 76 -13.81 6.26 -27.52
CA GLU A 76 -13.26 5.19 -26.69
C GLU A 76 -12.42 4.19 -27.52
N GLN A 77 -12.86 3.84 -28.73
CA GLN A 77 -12.07 3.00 -29.65
C GLN A 77 -10.76 3.67 -30.05
N ILE A 78 -10.79 4.96 -30.39
CA ILE A 78 -9.58 5.73 -30.69
C ILE A 78 -8.67 5.74 -29.47
N ASP A 79 -9.22 5.94 -28.27
CA ASP A 79 -8.44 5.86 -27.03
C ASP A 79 -7.73 4.52 -26.85
N ARG A 80 -8.46 3.40 -27.00
CA ARG A 80 -7.87 2.06 -26.96
C ARG A 80 -6.78 1.87 -28.00
N LEU A 81 -7.03 2.26 -29.26
CA LEU A 81 -6.02 2.12 -30.32
C LEU A 81 -4.76 2.93 -30.04
N TYR A 82 -4.87 4.10 -29.40
CA TYR A 82 -3.71 4.89 -28.96
C TYR A 82 -2.93 4.18 -27.86
N TRP A 83 -3.62 3.59 -26.88
CA TRP A 83 -2.99 2.78 -25.83
C TRP A 83 -2.32 1.53 -26.41
N ASP A 84 -3.03 0.76 -27.24
CA ASP A 84 -2.50 -0.44 -27.90
C ASP A 84 -1.30 -0.12 -28.82
N ALA A 85 -1.29 1.06 -29.44
CA ALA A 85 -0.16 1.52 -30.25
C ALA A 85 1.04 1.94 -29.39
N ALA A 86 0.78 2.60 -28.25
CA ALA A 86 1.82 2.96 -27.29
C ALA A 86 2.45 1.70 -26.66
N GLU A 87 1.64 0.73 -26.28
CA GLU A 87 2.10 -0.54 -25.72
C GLU A 87 2.96 -1.32 -26.72
N ARG A 88 2.52 -1.44 -27.98
CA ARG A 88 3.33 -2.03 -29.06
C ARG A 88 4.62 -1.28 -29.34
N TYR A 89 4.63 0.04 -29.21
CA TYR A 89 5.85 0.83 -29.37
C TYR A 89 6.84 0.59 -28.23
N ILE A 90 6.33 0.42 -27.00
CA ILE A 90 7.14 0.07 -25.83
C ILE A 90 7.72 -1.35 -25.99
N GLU A 91 6.91 -2.34 -26.39
CA GLU A 91 7.36 -3.72 -26.64
C GLU A 91 8.44 -3.80 -27.74
N GLN A 92 8.40 -2.93 -28.74
CA GLN A 92 9.39 -2.90 -29.83
C GLN A 92 10.67 -2.14 -29.46
N ASN A 93 10.61 -1.23 -28.49
CA ASN A 93 11.73 -0.41 -28.02
C ASN A 93 12.10 -0.76 -26.57
N ASP A 94 12.29 -2.05 -26.33
CA ASP A 94 12.59 -2.73 -25.05
C ASP A 94 13.86 -2.21 -24.32
N ASP A 95 14.50 -1.15 -24.81
CA ASP A 95 15.79 -0.61 -24.31
C ASP A 95 15.74 0.90 -23.96
N SER A 96 14.66 1.64 -24.27
CA SER A 96 14.62 3.09 -23.99
C SER A 96 13.23 3.69 -23.81
N GLY A 97 12.16 2.91 -23.87
CA GLY A 97 10.84 3.43 -23.52
C GLY A 97 10.74 3.48 -22.00
N LEU A 98 10.67 4.69 -21.41
CA LEU A 98 10.04 4.88 -20.11
C LEU A 98 8.76 4.05 -20.12
N ARG A 99 8.80 2.87 -19.49
CA ARG A 99 7.60 2.12 -19.19
C ARG A 99 6.69 3.15 -18.55
N MET A 100 5.42 3.15 -18.93
CA MET A 100 4.42 3.98 -18.24
C MET A 100 4.20 3.37 -16.85
N ASP A 101 5.28 3.27 -16.08
CA ASP A 101 5.34 2.74 -14.74
C ASP A 101 4.54 3.69 -13.88
N ASP A 102 3.80 3.11 -12.95
CA ASP A 102 3.06 3.89 -11.98
C ASP A 102 4.05 4.78 -11.22
N LEU A 103 3.93 6.09 -11.40
CA LEU A 103 4.77 7.10 -10.74
C LEU A 103 4.48 7.19 -9.23
N ALA A 104 3.66 6.29 -8.68
CA ALA A 104 3.54 6.03 -7.25
C ALA A 104 4.60 5.06 -6.70
N GLU A 105 5.18 4.22 -7.57
CA GLU A 105 6.15 3.20 -7.17
C GLU A 105 7.54 3.78 -6.98
N SER A 106 8.17 3.43 -5.85
CA SER A 106 9.46 4.02 -5.48
C SER A 106 10.60 3.61 -6.42
N GLU A 107 10.57 2.40 -6.97
CA GLU A 107 11.56 1.88 -7.93
C GLU A 107 11.45 2.59 -9.28
N ALA A 108 10.23 2.81 -9.76
CA ALA A 108 9.97 3.54 -11.00
C ALA A 108 10.46 4.99 -10.93
N ILE A 109 10.21 5.69 -9.80
CA ILE A 109 10.69 7.06 -9.60
C ILE A 109 12.22 7.13 -9.58
N GLU A 110 12.90 6.10 -9.06
CA GLU A 110 14.37 6.02 -9.02
C GLU A 110 14.99 5.69 -10.37
N ALA A 111 14.29 4.94 -11.21
CA ALA A 111 14.71 4.64 -12.58
C ALA A 111 14.60 5.83 -13.54
N LEU A 112 13.88 6.90 -13.15
CA LEU A 112 13.70 8.08 -14.00
C LEU A 112 15.04 8.81 -14.26
N PRO A 113 15.34 9.11 -15.53
CA PRO A 113 16.47 9.96 -15.87
C PRO A 113 16.37 11.35 -15.19
N PRO A 114 17.46 11.89 -14.64
CA PRO A 114 17.45 13.23 -14.06
C PRO A 114 17.32 14.32 -15.14
N THR A 115 17.61 13.99 -16.40
CA THR A 115 17.60 14.89 -17.56
C THR A 115 16.89 14.24 -18.73
N TRP A 116 16.35 15.06 -19.63
CA TRP A 116 15.70 14.57 -20.86
C TRP A 116 16.64 13.65 -21.65
N GLU A 117 16.16 12.47 -22.06
CA GLU A 117 16.99 11.38 -22.61
C GLU A 117 17.71 11.75 -23.92
N SER A 118 17.07 12.53 -24.78
CA SER A 118 17.62 12.97 -26.06
C SER A 118 18.14 14.41 -25.98
N GLU A 119 19.46 14.60 -26.05
CA GLU A 119 20.07 15.93 -26.11
C GLU A 119 19.59 16.76 -27.31
N ARG A 120 19.26 16.10 -28.43
CA ARG A 120 18.74 16.78 -29.63
C ARG A 120 17.38 17.39 -29.37
N GLU A 121 16.51 16.66 -28.68
CA GLU A 121 15.18 17.13 -28.31
C GLU A 121 15.23 18.15 -27.17
N ALA A 122 16.13 17.98 -26.21
CA ALA A 122 16.38 18.94 -25.16
C ALA A 122 16.81 20.32 -25.72
N ASN A 123 17.59 20.32 -26.81
CA ASN A 123 17.97 21.55 -27.51
C ASN A 123 16.84 22.14 -28.36
N ALA A 124 15.96 21.30 -28.91
CA ALA A 124 14.79 21.76 -29.68
C ALA A 124 13.70 22.37 -28.77
N LEU A 125 13.54 21.83 -27.57
CA LEU A 125 12.49 22.16 -26.60
C LEU A 125 13.11 22.43 -25.21
N PRO A 126 13.82 23.55 -25.04
CA PRO A 126 14.59 23.83 -23.82
C PRO A 126 13.71 24.14 -22.60
N LEU A 127 12.48 24.63 -22.79
CA LEU A 127 11.57 24.94 -21.69
C LEU A 127 10.96 23.66 -21.10
N GLU A 128 10.59 22.72 -21.98
CA GLU A 128 10.08 21.40 -21.60
C GLU A 128 11.15 20.59 -20.88
N ALA A 129 12.39 20.62 -21.36
CA ALA A 129 13.53 19.94 -20.73
C ALA A 129 13.78 20.44 -19.30
N ARG A 130 13.72 21.77 -19.09
CA ARG A 130 13.85 22.35 -17.73
C ARG A 130 12.71 21.92 -16.83
N ARG A 131 11.46 22.03 -17.30
CA ARG A 131 10.28 21.61 -16.54
C ARG A 131 10.35 20.14 -16.14
N TYR A 132 10.82 19.27 -17.03
CA TYR A 132 11.04 17.87 -16.72
C TYR A 132 12.02 17.70 -15.57
N SER A 133 13.20 18.33 -15.64
CA SER A 133 14.20 18.21 -14.57
C SER A 133 13.69 18.74 -13.21
N GLU A 134 12.91 19.82 -13.23
CA GLU A 134 12.27 20.36 -12.02
C GLU A 134 11.24 19.37 -11.44
N LEU A 135 10.40 18.76 -12.29
CA LEU A 135 9.40 17.79 -11.88
C LEU A 135 10.02 16.49 -11.36
N VAL A 136 11.05 15.98 -12.02
CA VAL A 136 11.77 14.77 -11.56
C VAL A 136 12.42 15.02 -10.21
N SER A 137 13.09 16.16 -10.04
CA SER A 137 13.70 16.51 -8.74
C SER A 137 12.67 16.58 -7.61
N ARG A 138 11.49 17.16 -7.88
CA ARG A 138 10.38 17.22 -6.92
C ARG A 138 9.79 15.84 -6.63
N LEU A 139 9.67 14.96 -7.63
CA LEU A 139 9.19 13.59 -7.43
C LEU A 139 10.15 12.79 -6.55
N GLN A 140 11.46 12.91 -6.79
CA GLN A 140 12.48 12.27 -5.96
C GLN A 140 12.43 12.77 -4.50
N GLU A 141 12.28 14.09 -4.28
CA GLU A 141 12.12 14.67 -2.94
C GLU A 141 10.87 14.12 -2.22
N LEU A 142 9.75 14.02 -2.92
CA LEU A 142 8.51 13.46 -2.37
C LEU A 142 8.62 11.96 -2.09
N ASN A 143 9.30 11.20 -2.95
CA ASN A 143 9.56 9.78 -2.74
C ASN A 143 10.42 9.55 -1.49
N GLU A 144 11.45 10.38 -1.29
CA GLU A 144 12.29 10.31 -0.09
C GLU A 144 11.48 10.61 1.20
N ARG A 145 10.60 11.61 1.17
CA ARG A 145 9.67 11.87 2.29
C ARG A 145 8.72 10.72 2.56
N LYS A 146 8.20 10.07 1.50
CA LYS A 146 7.36 8.87 1.61
C LYS A 146 8.14 7.74 2.29
N LYS A 147 9.36 7.44 1.85
CA LYS A 147 10.24 6.41 2.45
C LYS A 147 10.53 6.69 3.92
N GLN A 148 10.82 7.95 4.27
CA GLN A 148 11.03 8.35 5.66
C GLN A 148 9.79 8.11 6.53
N ALA A 149 8.61 8.51 6.04
CA ALA A 149 7.34 8.27 6.73
C ALA A 149 7.04 6.78 6.91
N GLU A 150 7.24 5.97 5.87
CA GLU A 150 7.08 4.51 5.93
C GLU A 150 8.03 3.88 6.95
N SER A 151 9.30 4.32 6.99
CA SER A 151 10.26 3.84 7.98
C SER A 151 9.86 4.21 9.42
N ALA A 152 9.30 5.41 9.63
CA ALA A 152 8.82 5.85 10.92
C ALA A 152 7.59 5.02 11.36
N VAL A 153 6.66 4.79 10.45
CA VAL A 153 5.49 3.92 10.69
C VAL A 153 5.93 2.48 11.00
N ALA A 154 6.90 1.94 10.27
CA ALA A 154 7.44 0.61 10.51
C ALA A 154 8.05 0.50 11.92
N LYS A 155 8.86 1.48 12.34
CA LYS A 155 9.43 1.55 13.70
C LYS A 155 8.34 1.61 14.76
N LEU A 156 7.33 2.46 14.59
CA LEU A 156 6.22 2.58 15.54
C LEU A 156 5.39 1.29 15.61
N ARG A 157 5.16 0.61 14.48
CA ARG A 157 4.49 -0.70 14.46
C ARG A 157 5.31 -1.77 15.16
N GLN A 158 6.63 -1.79 14.98
CA GLN A 158 7.52 -2.69 15.69
C GLN A 158 7.50 -2.43 17.20
N MET A 159 7.58 -1.17 17.62
CA MET A 159 7.44 -0.79 19.03
C MET A 159 6.08 -1.20 19.59
N LYS A 160 5.00 -1.00 18.83
CA LYS A 160 3.66 -1.45 19.22
C LYS A 160 3.61 -2.97 19.41
N ALA A 161 4.20 -3.74 18.49
CA ALA A 161 4.26 -5.20 18.60
C ALA A 161 5.08 -5.67 19.82
N LEU A 162 6.15 -4.95 20.17
CA LEU A 162 6.92 -5.24 21.40
C LEU A 162 6.17 -4.86 22.67
N LEU A 163 5.29 -3.87 22.61
CA LEU A 163 4.47 -3.43 23.73
C LEU A 163 3.17 -4.23 23.88
N GLU A 164 2.72 -4.92 22.84
CA GLU A 164 1.51 -5.75 22.85
C GLU A 164 1.47 -6.74 24.03
N PRO A 165 2.53 -7.50 24.36
CA PRO A 165 2.50 -8.43 25.49
C PRO A 165 2.45 -7.74 26.87
N PHE A 166 2.78 -6.45 26.93
CA PHE A 166 2.74 -5.65 28.16
C PHE A 166 1.44 -4.86 28.30
N GLN A 167 0.59 -4.82 27.27
CA GLN A 167 -0.75 -4.28 27.40
C GLN A 167 -1.60 -5.29 28.18
N ALA A 168 -2.18 -4.84 29.29
CA ALA A 168 -3.16 -5.64 30.01
C ALA A 168 -4.41 -5.76 29.15
N ASP A 169 -4.98 -6.96 29.07
CA ASP A 169 -6.30 -7.17 28.45
C ASP A 169 -7.38 -6.33 29.18
N GLU A 170 -8.58 -6.19 28.61
CA GLU A 170 -9.69 -5.42 29.22
C GLU A 170 -10.06 -5.90 30.64
N GLU A 171 -9.60 -7.08 31.03
CA GLU A 171 -9.78 -7.72 32.34
C GLU A 171 -8.59 -7.51 33.29
N GLY A 172 -7.58 -6.72 32.90
CA GLY A 172 -6.39 -6.41 33.71
C GLY A 172 -5.29 -7.47 33.69
N ARG A 173 -5.50 -8.58 32.96
CA ARG A 173 -4.58 -9.72 32.88
C ARG A 173 -3.45 -9.42 31.91
N GLY A 174 -2.21 -9.44 32.39
CA GLY A 174 -1.01 -9.19 31.60
C GLY A 174 0.25 -9.60 32.36
N VAL A 175 1.43 -9.39 31.76
CA VAL A 175 2.75 -9.72 32.35
C VAL A 175 2.97 -9.08 33.74
N GLN A 176 2.17 -8.07 34.11
CA GLN A 176 2.18 -7.40 35.41
C GLN A 176 1.69 -8.28 36.58
N GLU A 177 0.92 -9.34 36.34
CA GLU A 177 0.47 -10.26 37.42
C GLU A 177 1.61 -11.16 37.92
N ASN A 178 2.57 -11.47 37.04
CA ASN A 178 3.77 -12.24 37.38
C ASN A 178 4.88 -11.38 38.01
N LEU A 179 4.64 -10.08 38.23
CA LEU A 179 5.60 -9.19 38.86
C LEU A 179 5.59 -9.41 40.38
N VAL A 180 6.75 -9.72 40.95
CA VAL A 180 6.93 -9.81 42.42
C VAL A 180 6.87 -8.39 42.98
N THR A 181 5.66 -7.93 43.30
CA THR A 181 5.42 -6.69 44.03
C THR A 181 5.21 -6.99 45.51
N ARG A 182 5.55 -6.02 46.37
CA ARG A 182 5.33 -6.13 47.82
C ARG A 182 3.82 -6.24 48.09
N ASP A 183 3.39 -7.29 48.76
CA ASP A 183 2.01 -7.74 48.97
C ASP A 183 1.28 -8.27 47.70
N GLY A 184 2.04 -8.59 46.65
CA GLY A 184 1.54 -9.10 45.37
C GLY A 184 1.03 -10.55 45.43
N GLU A 185 0.31 -10.97 44.39
CA GLU A 185 -0.26 -12.34 44.31
C GLU A 185 0.82 -13.43 44.36
N VAL A 186 1.94 -13.20 43.66
CA VAL A 186 3.09 -14.11 43.67
C VAL A 186 3.72 -14.22 45.07
N GLU A 187 3.86 -13.12 45.81
CA GLU A 187 4.40 -13.15 47.18
C GLU A 187 3.48 -13.94 48.12
N LYS A 188 2.16 -13.76 48.00
CA LYS A 188 1.16 -14.54 48.77
C LYS A 188 1.22 -16.03 48.43
N GLU A 189 1.44 -16.38 47.17
CA GLU A 189 1.63 -17.79 46.77
C GLU A 189 2.96 -18.36 47.27
N LEU A 190 4.04 -17.57 47.25
CA LEU A 190 5.33 -17.95 47.82
C LEU A 190 5.24 -18.14 49.34
N GLU A 191 4.50 -17.29 50.07
CA GLU A 191 4.25 -17.47 51.49
C GLU A 191 3.42 -18.73 51.78
N ARG A 192 2.39 -19.01 50.98
CA ARG A 192 1.65 -20.28 51.08
C ARG A 192 2.55 -21.48 50.80
N MET A 193 3.43 -21.37 49.80
CA MET A 193 4.40 -22.43 49.49
C MET A 193 5.37 -22.62 50.65
N LYS A 194 5.88 -21.56 51.27
CA LYS A 194 6.75 -21.62 52.46
C LYS A 194 6.06 -22.31 53.64
N LEU A 195 4.79 -21.97 53.90
CA LEU A 195 3.97 -22.63 54.93
C LEU A 195 3.72 -24.11 54.63
N LEU A 196 3.43 -24.45 53.37
CA LEU A 196 3.28 -25.84 52.94
C LEU A 196 4.59 -26.62 53.07
N LEU A 197 5.72 -26.01 52.69
CA LEU A 197 7.04 -26.64 52.75
C LEU A 197 7.47 -26.88 54.20
N ALA A 198 7.19 -25.94 55.12
CA ALA A 198 7.38 -26.14 56.55
C ALA A 198 6.49 -27.26 57.12
N ARG A 199 5.25 -27.38 56.63
CA ARG A 199 4.33 -28.44 57.06
C ARG A 199 4.72 -29.81 56.48
N VAL A 200 5.20 -29.85 55.24
CA VAL A 200 5.68 -31.07 54.58
C VAL A 200 7.00 -31.51 55.20
N SER A 201 7.95 -30.61 55.44
CA SER A 201 9.20 -30.92 56.14
C SER A 201 8.93 -31.40 57.57
N GLY A 202 7.99 -30.77 58.29
CA GLY A 202 7.55 -31.24 59.60
C GLY A 202 6.91 -32.63 59.56
N ARG A 203 6.06 -32.92 58.57
CA ARG A 203 5.43 -34.25 58.41
C ARG A 203 6.43 -35.32 57.95
N VAL A 204 7.39 -34.98 57.08
CA VAL A 204 8.47 -35.87 56.65
C VAL A 204 9.43 -36.15 57.80
N GLY A 205 9.77 -35.14 58.61
CA GLY A 205 10.54 -35.32 59.84
C GLY A 205 9.81 -36.22 60.84
N HIS A 206 8.50 -36.02 61.01
CA HIS A 206 7.67 -36.84 61.89
C HIS A 206 7.48 -38.28 61.37
N LEU A 207 7.52 -38.52 60.05
CA LEU A 207 7.57 -39.85 59.43
C LEU A 207 8.96 -40.50 59.58
N LEU A 208 10.04 -39.72 59.51
CA LEU A 208 11.39 -40.19 59.80
C LEU A 208 11.50 -40.65 61.27
N GLU A 209 10.97 -39.86 62.21
CA GLU A 209 10.87 -40.22 63.63
C GLU A 209 9.94 -41.41 63.89
N GLN A 210 8.80 -41.51 63.20
CA GLN A 210 7.92 -42.69 63.31
C GLN A 210 8.54 -43.96 62.72
N SER A 211 9.37 -43.83 61.67
CA SER A 211 10.13 -44.95 61.12
C SER A 211 11.32 -45.37 62.01
N GLY A 212 11.81 -44.47 62.88
CA GLY A 212 12.82 -44.75 63.90
C GLY A 212 12.27 -45.29 65.22
N GLY A 213 10.95 -45.41 65.36
CA GLY A 213 10.27 -45.76 66.62
C GLY A 213 9.98 -47.24 66.86
N SER A 214 10.47 -48.17 66.03
CA SER A 214 10.29 -49.61 66.26
C SER A 214 11.62 -50.35 66.39
N ARG A 215 11.84 -50.86 67.61
CA ARG A 215 12.86 -51.82 68.08
C ARG A 215 14.24 -51.27 68.43
N GLY A 216 14.44 -51.06 69.73
CA GLY A 216 15.75 -51.30 70.33
C GLY A 216 16.09 -52.79 70.28
N SER A 217 17.34 -53.09 69.90
CA SER A 217 18.22 -54.11 70.46
C SER A 217 19.37 -54.35 69.47
N ASP A 218 20.50 -53.72 69.76
CA ASP A 218 21.84 -54.28 69.67
C ASP A 218 22.14 -55.27 68.52
N SER A 219 22.79 -54.78 67.46
CA SER A 219 23.70 -55.60 66.64
C SER A 219 24.56 -54.71 65.73
N SER A 220 25.86 -54.72 66.00
CA SER A 220 26.97 -54.75 65.03
C SER A 220 26.93 -53.82 63.80
N ASP A 221 27.76 -52.79 63.87
CA ASP A 221 28.80 -52.47 62.87
C ASP A 221 28.74 -53.26 61.55
N LEU A 222 28.14 -52.68 60.51
CA LEU A 222 28.34 -53.07 59.10
C LEU A 222 27.53 -52.14 58.18
N PHE A 223 28.13 -51.00 57.82
CA PHE A 223 28.18 -50.39 56.48
C PHE A 223 28.47 -48.90 56.61
N GLY A 224 29.72 -48.53 56.28
CA GLY A 224 30.11 -47.15 56.08
C GLY A 224 29.41 -46.53 54.87
N GLY A 225 29.06 -45.25 55.00
CA GLY A 225 28.47 -44.44 53.95
C GLY A 225 28.14 -43.07 54.52
N ASP A 226 29.02 -42.12 54.23
CA ASP A 226 29.00 -40.70 54.60
C ASP A 226 27.60 -40.07 54.51
N GLY A 227 26.96 -39.91 55.67
CA GLY A 227 25.69 -39.22 55.85
C GLY A 227 25.95 -37.85 56.46
N THR A 228 26.43 -36.92 55.63
CA THR A 228 26.48 -35.50 56.00
C THR A 228 25.06 -34.97 56.10
N ALA A 229 24.62 -34.72 57.33
CA ALA A 229 23.43 -33.91 57.60
C ALA A 229 23.69 -32.50 57.06
N VAL A 230 23.21 -32.21 55.85
CA VAL A 230 23.26 -30.86 55.27
C VAL A 230 22.39 -29.96 56.12
N THR A 231 23.04 -29.13 56.94
CA THR A 231 22.41 -28.05 57.68
C THR A 231 21.86 -27.02 56.69
N VAL A 232 20.63 -26.53 56.93
CA VAL A 232 19.91 -25.58 56.05
C VAL A 232 20.75 -24.32 55.75
N ASP A 233 21.66 -23.94 56.64
CA ASP A 233 22.62 -22.84 56.45
C ASP A 233 23.59 -23.07 55.26
N ASP A 234 23.96 -24.33 54.96
CA ASP A 234 24.90 -24.62 53.87
C ASP A 234 24.25 -24.39 52.49
N VAL A 235 22.94 -24.64 52.39
CA VAL A 235 22.18 -24.40 51.14
C VAL A 235 22.06 -22.90 50.87
N GLU A 236 21.80 -22.08 51.88
CA GLU A 236 21.73 -20.63 51.72
C GLU A 236 23.09 -20.02 51.31
N VAL A 237 24.18 -20.54 51.88
CA VAL A 237 25.55 -20.12 51.55
C VAL A 237 25.94 -20.51 50.12
N GLU A 238 25.54 -21.69 49.66
CA GLU A 238 25.78 -22.14 48.28
C GLU A 238 24.97 -21.34 47.24
N GLU A 239 23.71 -21.04 47.52
CA GLU A 239 22.86 -20.25 46.62
C GLU A 239 23.33 -18.79 46.54
N MET A 240 23.75 -18.19 47.66
CA MET A 240 24.39 -16.87 47.68
C MET A 240 25.68 -16.83 46.84
N ARG A 241 26.44 -17.93 46.82
CA ARG A 241 27.66 -18.06 46.01
C ARG A 241 27.34 -18.12 44.53
N LYS A 242 26.32 -18.90 44.13
CA LYS A 242 25.86 -18.99 42.73
C LYS A 242 25.32 -17.65 42.20
N VAL A 243 24.54 -16.94 43.01
CA VAL A 243 24.01 -15.61 42.64
C VAL A 243 25.15 -14.60 42.45
N LYS A 244 26.19 -14.65 43.31
CA LYS A 244 27.37 -13.80 43.19
C LYS A 244 28.19 -14.11 41.93
N ASP A 245 28.30 -15.38 41.56
CA ASP A 245 28.96 -15.82 40.32
C ASP A 245 28.20 -15.41 39.05
N LEU A 246 26.87 -15.38 39.10
CA LEU A 246 26.04 -14.90 37.98
C LEU A 246 26.11 -13.38 37.81
N LEU A 247 26.15 -12.63 38.92
CA LEU A 247 26.29 -11.17 38.88
C LEU A 247 27.69 -10.71 38.46
N GLY A 248 28.72 -11.55 38.63
CA GLY A 248 30.08 -11.27 38.16
C GLY A 248 30.33 -11.55 36.67
N ARG A 249 29.33 -12.08 35.96
CA ARG A 249 29.40 -12.38 34.51
C ARG A 249 28.71 -11.34 33.62
N PHE A 250 28.08 -10.33 34.22
CA PHE A 250 27.57 -9.13 33.54
C PHE A 250 28.42 -7.92 33.92
#